data_AF-A0AAE1C286-F1
#
_entry.id   AF-A0AAE1C286-F1
#
_cell.length_a   1.000
_cell.length_b   1.000
_cell.length_c   1.000
_cell.angle_alpha   90.00
_cell.angle_beta   90.00
_cell.angle_gamma   90.00
#
_symmetry.space_group_name_H-M   'P 1'
#
loop_
_entity.id
_entity.type
_entity.pdbx_description
1 polymer ?
#
loop_
_entity_poly.entity_id
_entity_poly.type
_entity_poly.pdbx_seq_one_letter_code
_entity_poly.pdbx_strand_id
1 'polypeptide(L)'
;MTLGLYAIAFVGTVLSWPMIARFGRRTIFLAGLVGIFVCLLIVGLVGIAPASNSSASWAAGAFLLVFTFIYDSTVGPLTYVIVPEVSSSRLRHKTTVIARNAYNITCIWTGVLTPYMLNPTAWNWQAKAALFWAGITALCIVWVWFRLPETKDMTYAELDLMFEKGVPARNFKRAEAQGMAADMFRETRRGSL
;
A
#
# COMPACT_ATOMS: atom_id res chain seq x y z
N MET A 1 -13.11 1.39 -22.99
CA MET A 1 -12.82 0.75 -21.68
C MET A 1 -12.06 1.67 -20.71
N THR A 2 -11.04 2.41 -21.16
CA THR A 2 -10.19 3.23 -20.27
C THR A 2 -10.93 4.34 -19.52
N LEU A 3 -11.90 5.02 -20.16
CA LEU A 3 -12.69 6.07 -19.50
C LEU A 3 -13.45 5.59 -18.26
N GLY A 4 -14.02 4.38 -18.30
CA GLY A 4 -14.77 3.80 -17.18
C GLY A 4 -13.87 3.42 -16.00
N LEU A 5 -12.67 2.89 -16.29
CA LEU A 5 -11.64 2.64 -15.28
C LEU A 5 -11.21 3.94 -14.59
N TYR A 6 -10.98 5.01 -15.35
CA TYR A 6 -10.60 6.31 -14.76
C TYR A 6 -11.72 6.94 -13.93
N ALA A 7 -12.98 6.78 -14.33
CA ALA A 7 -14.12 7.24 -13.53
C ALA A 7 -14.21 6.50 -12.18
N ILE A 8 -14.04 5.17 -12.19
CA ILE A 8 -14.01 4.35 -10.96
C ILE A 8 -12.82 4.74 -10.07
N ALA A 9 -11.65 4.95 -10.67
CA ALA A 9 -10.46 5.40 -9.95
C ALA A 9 -10.68 6.76 -9.27
N PHE A 10 -11.32 7.70 -9.96
CA PHE A 10 -11.66 9.00 -9.41
C PHE A 10 -12.61 8.88 -8.21
N VAL A 11 -13.69 8.10 -8.34
CA VAL A 11 -14.65 7.86 -7.26
C VAL A 11 -13.98 7.15 -6.07
N GLY A 12 -13.14 6.15 -6.33
CA GLY A 12 -12.35 5.46 -5.30
C GLY A 12 -11.43 6.42 -4.55
N THR A 13 -10.77 7.33 -5.27
CA THR A 13 -9.89 8.33 -4.67
C THR A 13 -10.67 9.33 -3.80
N VAL A 14 -11.84 9.79 -4.23
CA VAL A 14 -12.70 10.68 -3.42
C VAL A 14 -13.16 9.98 -2.13
N LEU A 15 -13.50 8.69 -2.21
CA LEU A 15 -13.87 7.87 -1.05
C LEU A 15 -12.72 7.62 -0.08
N SER A 16 -11.46 7.72 -0.54
CA SER A 16 -10.29 7.55 0.34
C SER A 16 -10.23 8.62 1.44
N TRP A 17 -10.69 9.84 1.17
CA TRP A 17 -10.54 10.98 2.07
C TRP A 17 -11.24 10.77 3.43
N PRO A 18 -12.56 10.46 3.49
CA PRO A 18 -13.21 10.17 4.76
C PRO A 18 -12.67 8.89 5.43
N MET A 19 -12.20 7.93 4.62
CA MET A 19 -11.68 6.65 5.12
C MET A 19 -10.35 6.85 5.87
N ILE A 20 -9.44 7.63 5.30
CA ILE A 20 -8.16 8.04 5.91
C ILE A 20 -8.39 8.86 7.18
N ALA A 21 -9.37 9.77 7.17
CA ALA A 21 -9.65 10.62 8.33
C ALA A 21 -10.19 9.82 9.53
N ARG A 22 -10.98 8.76 9.28
CA ARG A 22 -11.66 8.01 10.34
C ARG A 22 -10.85 6.81 10.83
N PHE A 23 -10.17 6.09 9.95
CA PHE A 23 -9.45 4.86 10.28
C PHE A 23 -7.92 5.04 10.34
N GLY A 24 -7.24 4.18 11.11
CA GLY A 24 -5.77 4.16 11.17
C GLY A 24 -5.14 3.89 9.80
N ARG A 25 -4.10 4.64 9.44
CA ARG A 25 -3.40 4.54 8.16
C ARG A 25 -2.85 3.14 7.95
N ARG A 26 -2.30 2.51 9.00
CA ARG A 26 -1.82 1.12 8.94
C ARG A 26 -2.94 0.13 8.66
N THR A 27 -4.09 0.30 9.32
CA THR A 27 -5.23 -0.62 9.18
C THR A 27 -5.84 -0.55 7.79
N ILE A 28 -6.02 0.65 7.23
CA ILE A 28 -6.54 0.83 5.87
C ILE A 28 -5.57 0.25 4.85
N PHE A 29 -4.25 0.49 5.01
CA PHE A 29 -3.25 -0.03 4.08
C PHE A 29 -3.19 -1.56 4.07
N LEU A 30 -3.23 -2.18 5.25
CA LEU A 30 -3.28 -3.65 5.37
C LEU A 30 -4.60 -4.22 4.82
N ALA A 31 -5.74 -3.64 5.16
CA ALA A 31 -7.04 -4.09 4.66
C ALA A 31 -7.12 -3.97 3.13
N GLY A 32 -6.60 -2.88 2.56
CA GLY A 32 -6.49 -2.67 1.13
C GLY A 32 -5.61 -3.71 0.44
N LEU A 33 -4.42 -3.97 0.98
CA LEU A 33 -3.51 -4.99 0.43
C LEU A 33 -4.11 -6.40 0.50
N VAL A 34 -4.79 -6.76 1.59
CA VAL A 34 -5.49 -8.04 1.71
C VAL A 34 -6.63 -8.14 0.69
N GLY A 35 -7.42 -7.08 0.52
CA GLY A 35 -8.48 -7.04 -0.49
C GLY A 35 -7.95 -7.21 -1.92
N ILE A 36 -6.85 -6.53 -2.24
CA ILE A 36 -6.13 -6.67 -3.51
C ILE A 36 -5.61 -8.09 -3.71
N PHE A 37 -4.98 -8.66 -2.68
CA PHE A 37 -4.45 -10.02 -2.73
C PHE A 37 -5.55 -11.05 -3.04
N VAL A 38 -6.70 -10.95 -2.38
CA VAL A 38 -7.85 -11.82 -2.63
C VAL A 38 -8.37 -11.66 -4.07
N CYS A 39 -8.50 -10.42 -4.55
CA CYS A 39 -8.93 -10.18 -5.93
C CYS A 39 -7.96 -10.77 -6.95
N LEU A 40 -6.65 -10.58 -6.76
CA LEU A 40 -5.62 -11.14 -7.64
C LEU A 40 -5.57 -12.67 -7.59
N LEU A 41 -5.80 -13.26 -6.42
CA LEU A 41 -5.89 -14.70 -6.26
C LEU A 41 -7.10 -15.27 -7.01
N ILE A 42 -8.27 -14.63 -6.91
CA ILE A 42 -9.48 -15.03 -7.65
C ILE A 42 -9.24 -14.91 -9.16
N VAL A 43 -8.71 -13.79 -9.65
CA VAL A 43 -8.41 -13.61 -11.08
C VAL A 43 -7.38 -14.66 -11.56
N GLY A 44 -6.38 -14.94 -10.75
CA GLY A 44 -5.36 -15.95 -11.02
C GLY A 44 -5.92 -17.37 -11.14
N LEU A 45 -6.82 -17.76 -10.23
CA LEU A 45 -7.50 -19.06 -10.25
C LEU A 45 -8.48 -19.19 -11.42
N VAL A 46 -9.23 -18.14 -11.72
CA VAL A 46 -10.11 -18.07 -12.90
C VAL A 46 -9.30 -18.25 -14.19
N GLY A 47 -8.05 -17.77 -14.21
CA GLY A 47 -7.10 -17.97 -15.31
C GLY A 47 -6.60 -19.40 -15.53
N ILE A 48 -6.90 -20.34 -14.63
CA ILE A 48 -6.57 -21.76 -14.77
C ILE A 48 -7.71 -22.51 -15.50
N ALA A 49 -8.93 -21.97 -15.45
CA ALA A 49 -10.09 -22.56 -16.13
C ALA A 49 -9.95 -22.47 -17.66
N PRO A 50 -10.52 -23.43 -18.41
CA PRO A 50 -10.42 -23.44 -19.87
C PRO A 50 -11.06 -22.20 -20.51
N ALA A 51 -10.41 -21.67 -21.54
CA ALA A 51 -10.77 -20.45 -22.25
C ALA A 51 -12.14 -20.50 -22.98
N SER A 52 -12.78 -21.68 -23.03
CA SER A 52 -14.13 -21.85 -23.56
C SER A 52 -15.23 -21.26 -22.67
N ASN A 53 -14.92 -20.95 -21.41
CA ASN A 53 -15.90 -20.39 -20.47
C ASN A 53 -15.93 -18.86 -20.54
N SER A 54 -16.82 -18.29 -21.35
CA SER A 54 -17.02 -16.83 -21.43
C SER A 54 -17.35 -16.20 -20.07
N SER A 55 -18.06 -16.92 -19.19
CA SER A 55 -18.39 -16.47 -17.83
C SER A 55 -17.14 -16.24 -16.96
N ALA A 56 -16.08 -17.02 -17.16
CA ALA A 56 -14.82 -16.88 -16.45
C ALA A 56 -14.12 -15.57 -16.83
N SER A 57 -14.10 -15.22 -18.12
CA SER A 57 -13.51 -13.96 -18.61
C SER A 57 -14.27 -12.73 -18.10
N TRP A 58 -15.61 -12.79 -18.03
CA TRP A 58 -16.43 -11.72 -17.45
C TRP A 58 -16.18 -11.54 -15.94
N ALA A 59 -16.07 -12.65 -15.20
CA ALA A 59 -15.72 -12.61 -13.78
C ALA A 59 -14.34 -11.98 -13.56
N ALA A 60 -13.31 -12.37 -14.33
CA ALA A 60 -11.98 -11.79 -14.24
C ALA A 60 -11.99 -10.28 -14.49
N GLY A 61 -12.73 -9.81 -15.50
CA GLY A 61 -12.91 -8.38 -15.76
C GLY A 61 -13.57 -7.62 -14.60
N ALA A 62 -14.62 -8.19 -14.01
CA ALA A 62 -15.30 -7.58 -12.85
C ALA A 62 -14.38 -7.47 -11.63
N PHE A 63 -13.63 -8.53 -11.32
CA PHE A 63 -12.67 -8.52 -10.20
C PHE A 63 -11.50 -7.57 -10.43
N LEU A 64 -11.08 -7.34 -11.68
CA LEU A 64 -10.08 -6.32 -12.00
C LEU A 64 -10.61 -4.89 -11.73
N LEU A 65 -11.88 -4.61 -12.02
CA LEU A 65 -12.49 -3.32 -11.68
C LEU A 65 -12.58 -3.11 -10.16
N VAL A 66 -12.96 -4.14 -9.42
CA VAL A 66 -13.00 -4.12 -7.95
C VAL A 66 -11.58 -3.91 -7.38
N PHE A 67 -10.58 -4.60 -7.95
CA PHE A 67 -9.18 -4.41 -7.61
C PHE A 67 -8.75 -2.95 -7.80
N THR A 68 -9.05 -2.34 -8.95
CA THR A 68 -8.73 -0.92 -9.22
C THR A 68 -9.38 -0.01 -8.19
N PHE A 69 -10.66 -0.23 -7.90
CA PHE A 69 -11.39 0.56 -6.89
C PHE A 69 -10.78 0.44 -5.49
N ILE A 70 -10.41 -0.75 -5.04
CA ILE A 70 -9.75 -0.96 -3.73
C ILE A 70 -8.39 -0.28 -3.73
N TYR A 71 -7.61 -0.42 -4.80
CA TYR A 71 -6.29 0.20 -4.93
C TYR A 71 -6.35 1.73 -4.83
N ASP A 72 -7.25 2.36 -5.60
CA ASP A 72 -7.38 3.82 -5.63
C ASP A 72 -8.02 4.40 -4.36
N SER A 73 -8.82 3.62 -3.64
CA SER A 73 -9.39 4.04 -2.35
C SER A 73 -8.45 3.85 -1.16
N THR A 74 -7.45 2.97 -1.27
CA THR A 74 -6.57 2.62 -0.16
C THR A 74 -5.09 2.84 -0.50
N VAL A 75 -4.45 1.86 -1.14
CA VAL A 75 -3.00 1.80 -1.33
C VAL A 75 -2.48 3.02 -2.10
N GLY A 76 -3.17 3.46 -3.14
CA GLY A 76 -2.79 4.60 -3.97
C GLY A 76 -2.56 5.87 -3.15
N PRO A 77 -3.59 6.46 -2.54
CA PRO A 77 -3.47 7.70 -1.77
C PRO A 77 -2.65 7.52 -0.49
N LEU A 78 -2.79 6.39 0.22
CA LEU A 78 -2.07 6.20 1.48
C LEU A 78 -0.55 6.14 1.29
N THR A 79 -0.06 5.58 0.18
CA THR A 79 1.39 5.52 -0.07
C THR A 79 2.00 6.93 -0.11
N TYR A 80 1.31 7.90 -0.71
CA TYR A 80 1.77 9.29 -0.78
C TYR A 80 1.69 10.03 0.55
N VAL A 81 0.82 9.60 1.46
CA VAL A 81 0.67 10.17 2.80
C VAL A 81 1.72 9.58 3.76
N ILE A 82 1.96 8.28 3.69
CA ILE A 82 2.88 7.57 4.60
C ILE A 82 4.34 7.98 4.39
N VAL A 83 4.79 8.14 3.15
CA VAL A 83 6.19 8.49 2.82
C VAL A 83 6.65 9.79 3.53
N PRO A 84 5.92 10.91 3.45
CA PRO A 84 6.29 12.11 4.19
C PRO A 84 6.06 11.96 5.70
N GLU A 85 5.09 11.17 6.15
CA GLU A 85 4.82 11.01 7.60
C GLU A 85 5.89 10.22 8.34
N VAL A 86 6.47 9.20 7.70
CA VAL A 86 7.53 8.37 8.29
C VAL A 86 8.90 9.05 8.20
N SER A 87 9.05 10.07 7.34
CA SER A 87 10.32 10.77 7.19
C SER A 87 10.43 11.96 8.14
N SER A 88 11.58 12.05 8.83
CA SER A 88 11.90 13.20 9.67
C SER A 88 11.88 14.49 8.86
N SER A 89 11.36 15.55 9.48
CA SER A 89 11.14 16.87 8.87
C SER A 89 12.35 17.41 8.10
N ARG A 90 13.58 17.17 8.60
CA ARG A 90 14.83 17.64 7.97
C ARG A 90 15.25 16.84 6.74
N LEU A 91 14.90 15.56 6.66
CA LEU A 91 15.29 14.66 5.56
C LEU A 91 14.14 14.32 4.62
N ARG A 92 12.91 14.74 4.93
CA ARG A 92 11.67 14.44 4.19
C ARG A 92 11.83 14.59 2.68
N HIS A 93 12.42 15.68 2.22
CA HIS A 93 12.59 15.92 0.79
C HIS A 93 13.51 14.88 0.14
N LYS A 94 14.67 14.59 0.75
CA LYS A 94 15.64 13.61 0.22
C LYS A 94 15.04 12.20 0.18
N THR A 95 14.39 11.79 1.26
CA THR A 95 13.74 10.46 1.34
C THR A 95 12.61 10.32 0.32
N THR A 96 11.80 11.37 0.14
CA THR A 96 10.71 11.35 -0.84
C THR A 96 11.24 11.21 -2.27
N VAL A 97 12.33 11.91 -2.62
CA VAL A 97 12.96 11.81 -3.94
C VAL A 97 13.54 10.41 -4.17
N ILE A 98 14.21 9.81 -3.18
CA ILE A 98 14.72 8.44 -3.29
C ILE A 98 13.56 7.45 -3.49
N ALA A 99 12.49 7.57 -2.70
CA ALA A 99 11.30 6.74 -2.84
C ALA A 99 10.65 6.86 -4.23
N ARG A 100 10.59 8.08 -4.78
CA ARG A 100 10.04 8.34 -6.11
C ARG A 100 10.89 7.75 -7.23
N ASN A 101 12.21 7.83 -7.10
CA ASN A 101 13.13 7.20 -8.05
C ASN A 101 12.99 5.67 -8.03
N ALA A 102 12.95 5.07 -6.84
CA ALA A 102 12.73 3.64 -6.70
C ALA A 102 11.39 3.20 -7.32
N TYR A 103 10.32 3.96 -7.07
CA TYR A 103 9.01 3.74 -7.70
C TYR A 103 9.09 3.78 -9.24
N ASN A 104 9.76 4.78 -9.82
CA ASN A 104 9.90 4.89 -11.28
C ASN A 104 10.70 3.73 -11.88
N ILE A 105 11.76 3.26 -11.21
CA ILE A 105 12.54 2.10 -11.65
C ILE A 105 11.66 0.85 -11.65
N THR A 106 10.87 0.64 -10.58
CA THR A 106 9.92 -0.47 -10.53
C THR A 106 8.87 -0.35 -11.64
N CYS A 107 8.36 0.85 -11.94
CA CYS A 107 7.43 1.06 -13.05
C CYS A 107 8.04 0.65 -14.39
N ILE A 108 9.30 1.00 -14.68
CA ILE A 108 10.00 0.57 -15.91
C ILE A 108 10.07 -0.96 -15.96
N TRP A 109 10.48 -1.59 -14.86
CA TRP A 109 10.57 -3.05 -14.76
C TRP A 109 9.21 -3.72 -15.02
N THR A 110 8.15 -3.24 -14.38
CA THR A 110 6.79 -3.75 -14.57
C THR A 110 6.23 -3.47 -15.96
N GLY A 111 6.63 -2.35 -16.57
CA GLY A 111 6.22 -1.94 -17.92
C GLY A 111 6.82 -2.83 -19.01
N VAL A 112 7.95 -3.48 -18.75
CA VAL A 112 8.52 -4.52 -19.62
C VAL A 112 7.95 -5.89 -19.26
N LEU A 113 7.95 -6.27 -17.98
CA LEU A 113 7.57 -7.62 -17.55
C LEU A 113 6.11 -7.95 -17.86
N THR A 114 5.18 -7.03 -17.60
CA THR A 114 3.74 -7.26 -17.76
C THR A 114 3.34 -7.58 -19.21
N PRO A 115 3.77 -6.83 -20.25
CA PRO A 115 3.48 -7.20 -21.62
C PRO A 115 4.11 -8.53 -22.03
N TYR A 116 5.32 -8.88 -21.56
CA TYR A 116 5.89 -10.21 -21.82
C TYR A 116 5.08 -11.36 -21.21
N MET A 117 4.54 -11.17 -20.00
CA MET A 117 3.68 -12.15 -19.32
C MET A 117 2.33 -12.34 -20.03
N LEU A 118 1.75 -11.26 -20.55
CA LEU A 118 0.44 -11.28 -21.21
C LEU A 118 0.51 -11.67 -22.68
N ASN A 119 1.67 -11.52 -23.33
CA ASN A 119 1.82 -11.75 -24.75
C ASN A 119 1.69 -13.26 -25.10
N PRO A 120 0.76 -13.66 -25.99
CA PRO A 120 0.54 -15.06 -26.37
C PRO A 120 1.72 -15.73 -27.08
N THR A 121 2.56 -14.94 -27.75
CA THR A 121 3.75 -15.39 -28.49
C THR A 121 5.03 -15.43 -27.63
N ALA A 122 4.98 -14.94 -26.39
CA ALA A 122 6.10 -14.99 -25.45
C ALA A 122 5.81 -16.01 -24.32
N TRP A 123 5.57 -15.53 -23.10
CA TRP A 123 5.37 -16.41 -21.94
C TRP A 123 3.94 -16.92 -21.80
N ASN A 124 2.95 -16.27 -22.43
CA ASN A 124 1.55 -16.71 -22.46
C ASN A 124 0.97 -17.06 -21.07
N TRP A 125 1.35 -16.31 -20.04
CA TRP A 125 0.83 -16.52 -18.68
C TRP A 125 -0.60 -16.00 -18.54
N GLN A 126 -1.04 -15.08 -19.41
CA GLN A 126 -2.41 -14.54 -19.42
C GLN A 126 -2.89 -14.22 -17.99
N ALA A 127 -4.06 -14.72 -17.58
CA ALA A 127 -4.61 -14.52 -16.25
C ALA A 127 -3.78 -15.17 -15.12
N LYS A 128 -2.91 -16.15 -15.39
CA LYS A 128 -1.98 -16.72 -14.40
C LYS A 128 -0.91 -15.72 -13.96
N ALA A 129 -0.66 -14.67 -14.74
CA ALA A 129 0.20 -13.56 -14.32
C ALA A 129 -0.30 -12.92 -13.01
N ALA A 130 -1.62 -12.93 -12.76
CA ALA A 130 -2.19 -12.40 -11.52
C ALA A 130 -1.73 -13.17 -10.27
N LEU A 131 -1.42 -14.47 -10.37
CA LEU A 131 -0.88 -15.26 -9.25
C LEU A 131 0.53 -14.82 -8.87
N PHE A 132 1.36 -14.46 -9.84
CA PHE A 132 2.69 -13.91 -9.59
C PHE A 132 2.60 -12.58 -8.83
N TRP A 133 1.71 -11.68 -9.27
CA TRP A 133 1.44 -10.41 -8.58
C TRP A 133 0.79 -10.59 -7.20
N ALA A 134 -0.06 -11.60 -7.03
CA ALA A 134 -0.60 -11.99 -5.73
C ALA A 134 0.53 -12.42 -4.78
N GLY A 135 1.51 -13.21 -5.25
CA GLY A 135 2.68 -13.61 -4.48
C GLY A 135 3.51 -12.42 -4.00
N ILE A 136 3.78 -11.45 -4.88
CA ILE A 136 4.47 -10.20 -4.50
C ILE A 136 3.65 -9.41 -3.48
N THR A 137 2.33 -9.32 -3.69
CA THR A 137 1.43 -8.62 -2.76
C THR A 137 1.42 -9.27 -1.38
N ALA A 138 1.48 -10.60 -1.30
CA ALA A 138 1.59 -11.32 -0.03
C ALA A 138 2.90 -10.97 0.72
N LEU A 139 4.02 -10.90 0.01
CA LEU A 139 5.29 -10.44 0.59
C LEU A 139 5.19 -8.99 1.08
N CYS A 140 4.53 -8.11 0.33
CA CYS A 140 4.25 -6.75 0.76
C CYS A 140 3.37 -6.71 2.02
N ILE A 141 2.33 -7.54 2.12
CA ILE A 141 1.48 -7.64 3.33
C ILE A 141 2.34 -8.01 4.55
N VAL A 142 3.20 -9.03 4.41
CA VAL A 142 4.10 -9.46 5.49
C VAL A 142 5.03 -8.30 5.88
N TRP A 143 5.65 -7.64 4.92
CA TRP A 143 6.55 -6.52 5.18
C TRP A 143 5.84 -5.37 5.90
N VAL A 144 4.68 -4.96 5.41
CA VAL A 144 3.85 -3.91 6.02
C VAL A 144 3.45 -4.29 7.44
N TRP A 145 3.09 -5.55 7.66
CA TRP A 145 2.68 -6.00 8.98
C TRP A 145 3.79 -5.85 10.03
N PHE A 146 5.04 -6.11 9.65
CA PHE A 146 6.20 -5.98 10.53
C PHE A 146 6.78 -4.57 10.62
N ARG A 147 6.86 -3.84 9.50
CA ARG A 147 7.65 -2.61 9.38
C ARG A 147 6.83 -1.34 9.32
N LEU A 148 5.53 -1.37 8.99
CA LEU A 148 4.73 -0.16 8.90
C LEU A 148 4.24 0.28 10.29
N PRO A 149 4.72 1.41 10.83
CA PRO A 149 4.21 1.96 12.08
C PRO A 149 2.84 2.59 11.87
N GLU A 150 2.04 2.65 12.94
CA GLU A 150 0.85 3.51 12.93
C GLU A 150 1.28 4.95 13.22
N THR A 151 0.91 5.89 12.35
CA THR A 151 1.19 7.32 12.52
C THR A 151 -0.04 8.11 12.95
N LYS A 152 -1.22 7.48 13.03
CA LYS A 152 -2.50 8.13 13.33
C LYS A 152 -2.43 8.86 14.68
N ASP A 153 -2.91 10.10 14.72
CA ASP A 153 -3.02 10.98 15.88
C ASP A 153 -1.69 11.43 16.53
N MET A 154 -0.54 11.11 15.92
CA MET A 154 0.78 11.46 16.44
C MET A 154 1.37 12.70 15.76
N THR A 155 2.05 13.55 16.53
CA THR A 155 2.82 14.67 15.97
C THR A 155 4.14 14.21 15.36
N TYR A 156 4.68 14.97 14.40
CA TYR A 156 5.97 14.65 13.77
C TYR A 156 7.12 14.57 14.78
N ALA A 157 7.05 15.38 15.85
CA ALA A 157 8.08 15.39 16.88
C ALA A 157 8.03 14.12 17.75
N GLU A 158 6.83 13.63 18.08
CA GLU A 158 6.64 12.36 18.80
C GLU A 158 7.07 11.15 17.98
N LEU A 159 6.78 11.17 16.67
CA LEU A 159 7.23 10.14 15.74
C LEU A 159 8.75 10.08 15.66
N ASP A 160 9.42 11.22 15.43
CA ASP A 160 10.88 11.30 15.35
C ASP A 160 11.54 10.76 16.64
N LEU A 161 10.96 11.06 17.81
CA LEU A 161 11.51 10.62 19.09
C LEU A 161 11.35 9.10 19.35
N MET A 162 10.26 8.49 18.88
CA MET A 162 10.11 7.03 18.93
C MET A 162 11.03 6.30 17.96
N PHE A 163 11.29 6.90 16.79
CA PHE A 163 12.29 6.37 15.86
C PHE A 163 13.71 6.46 16.46
N GLU A 164 14.03 7.55 17.15
CA GLU A 164 15.31 7.73 17.84
C GLU A 164 15.53 6.70 18.96
N LYS A 165 14.48 6.39 19.74
CA LYS A 165 14.53 5.36 20.78
C LYS A 165 14.38 3.92 20.27
N GLY A 166 14.30 3.71 18.95
CA GLY A 166 14.28 2.38 18.34
C GLY A 166 13.03 1.55 18.68
N VAL A 167 11.89 2.20 18.97
CA VAL A 167 10.65 1.48 19.29
C VAL A 167 10.25 0.62 18.08
N PRO A 168 9.88 -0.66 18.26
CA PRO A 168 9.40 -1.47 17.16
C PRO A 168 8.14 -0.86 16.56
N ALA A 169 8.05 -0.76 15.22
CA ALA A 169 6.90 -0.20 14.49
C ALA A 169 5.53 -0.76 14.94
N ARG A 170 5.51 -2.01 15.45
CA ARG A 170 4.31 -2.69 15.97
C ARG A 170 3.80 -2.12 17.30
N ASN A 171 4.65 -1.47 18.08
CA ASN A 171 4.34 -0.99 19.43
C ASN A 171 4.03 0.51 19.49
N PHE A 172 4.04 1.23 18.37
CA PHE A 172 3.79 2.68 18.33
C PHE A 172 2.43 3.04 18.99
N LYS A 173 1.35 2.31 18.66
CA LYS A 173 0.04 2.49 19.33
C LYS A 173 0.09 2.26 20.84
N ARG A 174 0.90 1.31 21.31
CA ARG A 174 1.00 0.98 22.74
C ARG A 174 1.85 2.02 23.47
N ALA A 175 2.91 2.51 22.84
CA ALA A 175 3.76 3.56 23.38
C ALA A 175 3.02 4.91 23.49
N GLU A 176 2.19 5.25 22.51
CA GLU A 176 1.30 6.41 22.55
C GLU A 176 0.24 6.26 23.66
N ALA A 177 -0.46 5.13 23.72
CA ALA A 177 -1.47 4.87 24.76
C ALA A 177 -0.88 4.87 26.18
N GLN A 178 0.42 4.63 26.32
CA GLN A 178 1.15 4.70 27.60
C GLN A 178 1.71 6.09 27.91
N GLY A 179 1.49 7.10 27.04
CA GLY A 179 2.00 8.44 27.23
C GLY A 179 3.52 8.57 27.10
N MET A 180 4.20 7.52 26.61
CA MET A 180 5.67 7.48 26.56
C MET A 180 6.22 8.66 25.77
N ALA A 181 5.57 9.06 24.66
CA ALA A 181 6.03 10.20 23.88
C ALA A 181 6.04 11.50 24.71
N ALA A 182 4.98 11.77 25.47
CA ALA A 182 4.87 12.93 26.33
C ALA A 182 5.85 12.91 27.52
N ASP A 183 6.07 11.74 28.12
CA ASP A 183 7.04 11.58 29.22
C ASP A 183 8.47 11.78 28.74
N MET A 184 8.80 11.26 27.56
CA MET A 184 10.12 11.44 26.97
C MET A 184 10.36 12.90 26.55
N PHE A 185 9.32 13.62 26.06
CA PHE A 185 9.42 15.06 25.83
C PHE A 185 9.75 15.85 27.10
N ARG A 186 9.19 15.43 28.24
CA ARG A 186 9.47 16.05 29.55
C ARG A 186 10.90 15.76 30.02
N GLU A 187 11.41 14.56 29.79
CA GLU A 187 12.80 14.20 30.11
C GLU A 187 13.81 14.99 29.27
N THR A 188 13.61 15.10 27.95
CA THR A 188 14.51 15.87 27.08
C THR A 188 14.55 17.34 27.49
N ARG A 189 13.42 17.92 27.89
CA ARG A 189 13.34 19.31 28.37
C ARG A 189 14.00 19.52 29.75
N ARG A 190 14.09 18.47 30.57
CA ARG A 190 14.77 18.50 31.87
C ARG A 190 16.28 18.33 31.76
N GLY A 191 16.76 17.58 30.76
CA GLY A 191 18.21 17.40 30.52
C GLY A 191 18.89 18.59 29.83
N SER A 192 18.13 19.60 29.38
CA SER A 192 18.64 20.81 28.73
C SER A 192 18.74 22.04 29.64
N LEU A 193 18.49 21.88 30.95
CA LEU A 193 18.67 22.88 32.00
C LEU A 193 19.81 22.44 32.92
#